data_AF-A0A6J6MES6-F1
#
_entry.id   AF-A0A6J6MES6-F1
#
_cell.length_a   1.000
_cell.length_b   1.000
_cell.length_c   1.000
_cell.angle_alpha   90.00
_cell.angle_beta   90.00
_cell.angle_gamma   90.00
#
_symmetry.space_group_name_H-M   'P 1'
#
loop_
_entity.id
_entity.type
_entity.pdbx_description
1 polymer ?
#
loop_
_entity_poly.entity_id
_entity_poly.type
_entity_poly.pdbx_seq_one_letter_code
_entity_poly.pdbx_strand_id
1 'polypeptide(L)'
;MLQVIGILIFVLLIGASIALHEIGHLLPAKKFGVKVTEYMIGFGPTIWSKTKGETTYGLKGIPLGGYIRMIGMIPPAKDDPTGAPRSMTTGKFGAMISDARKQSLDDVGPADANRVFYKLPVRKKIVVMLGGPTMNLLFAFVLFTIM
;
A
#
# COMPACT_ATOMS: atom_id res chain seq x y z
N MET A 1 10.12 32.93 14.54
CA MET A 1 8.74 32.82 14.02
C MET A 1 8.71 32.29 12.59
N LEU A 2 9.39 32.92 11.63
CA LEU A 2 9.44 32.47 10.22
C LEU A 2 10.01 31.05 10.03
N GLN A 3 11.03 30.67 10.80
CA GLN A 3 11.61 29.33 10.78
C GLN A 3 10.62 28.23 11.18
N VAL A 4 9.80 28.49 12.21
CA VAL A 4 8.78 27.54 12.69
C VAL A 4 7.71 27.33 11.62
N ILE A 5 7.29 28.42 10.96
CA ILE A 5 6.34 28.36 9.84
C ILE A 5 6.93 27.56 8.68
N GLY A 6 8.21 27.78 8.33
CA GLY A 6 8.88 27.04 7.27
C GLY A 6 8.96 25.52 7.56
N ILE A 7 9.28 25.15 8.81
CA ILE A 7 9.31 23.74 9.23
C ILE A 7 7.92 23.11 9.12
N LEU A 8 6.87 23.81 9.56
CA LEU A 8 5.49 23.32 9.48
C LEU A 8 5.05 23.09 8.03
N ILE A 9 5.36 24.03 7.13
CA ILE A 9 5.07 23.90 5.69
C ILE A 9 5.85 22.72 5.10
N PHE A 10 7.13 22.58 5.44
CA PHE A 10 7.96 21.47 4.97
C PHE A 10 7.39 20.11 5.39
N VAL A 11 7.01 19.95 6.65
CA VAL A 11 6.39 18.71 7.16
C VAL A 11 5.07 18.42 6.44
N LEU A 12 4.24 19.45 6.22
CA LEU A 12 3.00 19.33 5.47
C LEU A 12 3.24 18.89 4.01
N LEU A 13 4.23 19.48 3.33
CA LEU A 13 4.58 19.13 1.95
C LEU A 13 5.10 17.69 1.84
N ILE A 14 5.92 17.25 2.78
CA ILE A 14 6.37 15.85 2.85
C ILE A 14 5.18 14.91 3.06
N GLY A 15 4.30 15.22 4.02
CA GLY A 15 3.08 14.43 4.25
C GLY A 15 2.18 14.36 3.02
N ALA A 16 2.00 15.49 2.32
CA ALA A 16 1.24 15.56 1.08
C ALA A 16 1.91 14.76 -0.05
N SER A 17 3.23 14.84 -0.20
CA SER A 17 3.97 14.07 -1.20
C SER A 17 3.83 12.57 -0.97
N ILE A 18 3.95 12.10 0.27
CA ILE A 18 3.76 10.69 0.61
C ILE A 18 2.33 10.25 0.29
N ALA A 19 1.32 11.04 0.68
CA ALA A 19 -0.07 10.72 0.38
C ALA A 19 -0.32 10.62 -1.14
N LEU A 20 0.19 11.60 -1.91
CA LEU A 20 0.09 11.58 -3.37
C LEU A 20 0.83 10.39 -3.98
N HIS A 21 2.01 10.04 -3.47
CA HIS A 21 2.77 8.86 -3.90
C HIS A 21 1.94 7.57 -3.79
N GLU A 22 1.34 7.34 -2.62
CA GLU A 22 0.50 6.16 -2.39
C GLU A 22 -0.77 6.17 -3.27
N ILE A 23 -1.34 7.35 -3.53
CA ILE A 23 -2.45 7.52 -4.49
C ILE A 23 -1.99 7.13 -5.90
N GLY A 24 -0.77 7.46 -6.28
CA GLY A 24 -0.15 7.10 -7.55
C GLY A 24 -0.10 5.59 -7.78
N HIS A 25 0.03 4.78 -6.74
CA HIS A 25 -0.10 3.32 -6.83
C HIS A 25 -1.56 2.86 -6.79
N LEU A 26 -2.38 3.46 -5.94
CA LEU A 26 -3.79 3.06 -5.73
C LEU A 26 -4.65 3.24 -6.98
N LEU A 27 -4.49 4.35 -7.71
CA LEU A 27 -5.27 4.66 -8.91
C LEU A 27 -5.10 3.60 -10.03
N PRO A 28 -3.88 3.28 -10.50
CA PRO A 28 -3.69 2.25 -11.51
C PRO A 28 -4.08 0.86 -10.98
N ALA A 29 -3.86 0.55 -9.70
CA ALA A 29 -4.26 -0.73 -9.13
C ALA A 29 -5.78 -0.94 -9.21
N LYS A 30 -6.57 0.06 -8.78
CA LYS A 30 -8.05 0.03 -8.89
C LYS A 30 -8.49 -0.02 -10.36
N LYS A 31 -7.85 0.75 -11.25
CA LYS A 31 -8.15 0.74 -12.69
C LYS A 31 -7.91 -0.63 -13.34
N PHE A 32 -6.92 -1.38 -12.86
CA PHE A 32 -6.65 -2.73 -13.35
C PHE A 32 -7.50 -3.82 -12.68
N GLY A 33 -8.47 -3.44 -11.84
CA GLY A 33 -9.38 -4.36 -11.18
C GLY A 33 -8.80 -5.03 -9.95
N VAL A 34 -7.64 -4.57 -9.44
CA VAL A 34 -7.04 -5.08 -8.21
C VAL A 34 -7.76 -4.48 -7.02
N LYS A 35 -8.17 -5.33 -6.08
CA LYS A 35 -8.79 -4.88 -4.83
C LYS A 35 -7.71 -4.40 -3.86
N VAL A 36 -7.87 -3.17 -3.38
CA VAL A 36 -6.97 -2.51 -2.43
C VAL A 36 -7.72 -2.41 -1.09
N THR A 37 -7.24 -3.13 -0.07
CA THR A 37 -7.92 -3.25 1.22
C THR A 37 -7.55 -2.13 2.18
N GLU A 38 -6.30 -1.68 2.17
CA GLU A 38 -5.82 -0.61 3.05
C GLU A 38 -5.02 0.44 2.27
N TYR A 39 -5.25 1.70 2.62
CA TYR A 39 -4.46 2.86 2.22
C TYR A 39 -4.14 3.62 3.50
N MET A 40 -2.88 3.61 3.92
CA MET A 40 -2.44 4.17 5.18
C MET A 40 -1.31 5.17 4.95
N ILE A 41 -1.50 6.40 5.43
CA ILE A 41 -0.46 7.42 5.45
C ILE A 41 0.22 7.34 6.81
N GLY A 42 1.52 7.14 6.82
CA GLY A 42 2.35 6.99 8.01
C GLY A 42 2.57 5.53 8.45
N PHE A 43 3.28 5.40 9.57
CA PHE A 43 3.59 4.17 10.28
C PHE A 43 3.20 4.24 11.76
N GLY A 44 3.20 3.10 12.45
CA GLY A 44 2.89 3.03 13.87
C GLY A 44 1.39 2.95 14.20
N PRO A 45 0.96 3.45 15.38
CA PRO A 45 -0.42 3.34 15.83
C PRO A 45 -1.35 4.15 14.92
N THR A 46 -2.50 3.57 14.58
CA THR A 46 -3.53 4.22 13.77
C THR A 46 -4.18 5.33 14.61
N ILE A 47 -3.96 6.60 14.22
CA ILE A 47 -4.65 7.74 14.85
C ILE A 47 -6.10 7.77 14.37
N TRP A 48 -6.29 7.54 13.07
CA TRP A 48 -7.59 7.62 12.45
C TRP A 48 -7.68 6.65 11.28
N SER A 49 -8.82 6.01 11.13
CA SER A 49 -9.12 5.20 9.95
C SER A 49 -10.61 5.27 9.62
N LYS A 50 -10.92 5.20 8.32
CA LYS A 50 -12.26 5.19 7.78
C LYS A 50 -12.31 4.29 6.57
N THR A 51 -13.17 3.27 6.63
CA THR A 51 -13.43 2.39 5.50
C THR A 51 -14.43 3.04 4.54
N LYS A 52 -14.06 3.14 3.26
CA LYS A 52 -14.92 3.63 2.19
C LYS A 52 -14.94 2.61 1.04
N GLY A 53 -16.07 1.93 0.89
CA GLY A 53 -16.23 0.84 -0.06
C GLY A 53 -15.38 -0.36 0.37
N GLU A 54 -14.38 -0.70 -0.45
CA GLU A 54 -13.49 -1.84 -0.21
C GLU A 54 -12.12 -1.44 0.37
N THR A 55 -11.85 -0.14 0.54
CA THR A 55 -10.56 0.37 0.98
C THR A 55 -10.69 1.11 2.31
N THR A 56 -9.89 0.72 3.29
CA THR A 56 -9.71 1.43 4.56
C THR A 56 -8.65 2.51 4.39
N TYR A 57 -9.09 3.77 4.47
CA TYR A 57 -8.22 4.94 4.42
C TYR A 57 -7.86 5.34 5.84
N GLY A 58 -6.59 5.52 6.16
CA GLY A 58 -6.19 5.91 7.51
C GLY A 58 -4.91 6.73 7.59
N LEU A 59 -4.74 7.33 8.75
CA LEU A 59 -3.57 8.11 9.15
C LEU A 59 -2.96 7.48 10.39
N LYS A 60 -1.66 7.26 10.35
CA LYS A 60 -0.88 6.70 11.46
C LYS A 60 -0.02 7.78 12.12
N GLY A 61 0.37 7.50 13.36
CA GLY A 61 1.09 8.43 14.24
C GLY A 61 2.41 8.95 13.70
N ILE A 62 3.11 8.14 12.91
CA ILE A 62 4.45 8.47 12.44
C ILE A 62 4.37 8.83 10.96
N PRO A 63 4.57 10.08 10.53
CA PRO A 63 4.43 10.50 9.14
C PRO A 63 5.59 10.06 8.22
N LEU A 64 6.41 9.09 8.64
CA LEU A 64 7.64 8.66 7.94
C LEU A 64 7.37 7.65 6.81
N GLY A 65 6.40 7.92 5.94
CA GLY A 65 6.07 7.11 4.76
C GLY A 65 4.59 6.73 4.71
N GLY A 66 4.24 5.73 3.92
CA GLY A 66 2.86 5.25 3.77
C GLY A 66 2.86 3.85 3.17
N TYR A 67 1.71 3.21 3.13
CA TYR A 67 1.57 1.93 2.44
C TYR A 67 0.16 1.71 1.91
N ILE A 68 0.10 0.98 0.80
CA ILE A 68 -1.11 0.36 0.28
C ILE A 68 -1.05 -1.15 0.43
N ARG A 69 -2.16 -1.77 0.84
CA ARG A 69 -2.32 -3.23 0.80
C ARG A 69 -3.24 -3.61 -0.33
N MET A 70 -2.70 -4.42 -1.24
CA MET A 70 -3.42 -5.01 -2.36
C MET A 70 -3.59 -6.50 -2.12
N ILE A 71 -4.75 -7.03 -2.48
CA ILE A 71 -5.01 -8.46 -2.40
C ILE A 71 -4.08 -9.20 -3.37
N GLY A 72 -3.47 -10.29 -2.90
CA GLY A 72 -2.54 -11.08 -3.68
C GLY A 72 -1.16 -10.43 -3.89
N MET A 73 -0.69 -9.62 -2.93
CA MET A 73 0.72 -9.21 -2.88
C MET A 73 1.66 -10.38 -2.54
N ILE A 74 1.18 -11.35 -1.76
CA ILE A 74 1.92 -12.55 -1.40
C ILE A 74 1.30 -13.74 -2.17
N PRO A 75 2.03 -14.39 -3.10
CA PRO A 75 1.50 -15.54 -3.81
C PRO A 75 1.29 -16.71 -2.83
N PRO A 76 0.22 -17.52 -3.00
CA PRO A 76 0.06 -18.75 -2.24
C PRO A 76 1.24 -19.69 -2.55
N ALA A 77 1.64 -20.51 -1.56
CA ALA A 77 2.69 -21.50 -1.76
C ALA A 77 2.27 -22.44 -2.92
N LYS A 78 3.16 -22.63 -3.90
CA LYS A 78 2.95 -23.64 -4.94
C LYS A 78 3.08 -25.02 -4.30
N ASP A 79 2.11 -25.88 -4.63
CA ASP A 79 2.14 -27.34 -4.51
C ASP A 79 1.90 -27.94 -3.11
N ASP A 80 0.66 -27.79 -2.59
CA ASP A 80 0.03 -28.78 -1.71
C ASP A 80 -1.51 -28.74 -1.82
N PRO A 81 -2.18 -29.79 -2.33
CA PRO A 81 -3.65 -29.86 -2.40
C PRO A 81 -4.34 -29.95 -1.02
N THR A 82 -3.58 -29.92 0.08
CA THR A 82 -4.07 -30.07 1.46
C THR A 82 -3.94 -28.82 2.34
N GLY A 83 -3.46 -27.68 1.80
CA GLY A 83 -3.51 -26.39 2.51
C GLY A 83 -2.61 -26.27 3.77
N ALA A 84 -1.64 -27.15 3.96
CA ALA A 84 -0.68 -27.06 5.05
C ALA A 84 0.61 -26.34 4.61
N PRO A 85 1.01 -25.22 5.24
CA PRO A 85 2.24 -24.52 4.89
C PRO A 85 3.45 -25.33 5.37
N ARG A 86 4.33 -25.72 4.44
CA ARG A 86 5.68 -26.21 4.79
C ARG A 86 6.46 -25.05 5.41
N SER A 87 6.47 -25.04 6.74
CA SER A 87 7.30 -24.18 7.57
C SER A 87 8.77 -24.56 7.36
N MET A 88 9.53 -23.67 6.71
CA MET A 88 10.99 -23.73 6.74
C MET A 88 11.56 -22.49 7.43
N THR A 89 11.04 -22.13 8.62
CA THR A 89 11.84 -21.40 9.63
C THR A 89 11.17 -21.49 11.00
N THR A 90 11.69 -22.36 11.88
CA THR A 90 11.24 -22.52 13.27
C THR A 90 11.73 -21.35 14.14
N GLY A 91 11.20 -20.15 13.96
CA GLY A 91 11.55 -18.98 14.75
C GLY A 91 10.42 -17.97 14.86
N LYS A 92 10.42 -17.12 15.90
CA LYS A 92 9.40 -16.06 16.13
C LYS A 92 9.16 -15.18 14.90
N PHE A 93 10.19 -15.01 14.06
CA PHE A 93 10.10 -14.27 12.80
C PHE A 93 9.32 -15.05 11.71
N GLY A 94 9.50 -16.37 11.63
CA GLY A 94 8.72 -17.25 10.76
C GLY A 94 7.23 -17.26 11.13
N ALA A 95 6.92 -17.24 12.43
CA ALA A 95 5.55 -17.13 12.94
C ALA A 95 4.88 -15.80 12.56
N MET A 96 5.59 -14.67 12.70
CA MET A 96 5.08 -13.37 12.25
C MET A 96 4.85 -13.31 10.74
N ILE A 97 5.73 -13.93 9.94
CA ILE A 97 5.56 -14.02 8.48
C ILE A 97 4.36 -14.91 8.13
N SER A 98 4.15 -16.03 8.83
CA SER A 98 2.97 -16.87 8.61
C SER A 98 1.67 -16.19 9.01
N ASP A 99 1.66 -15.40 10.09
CA ASP A 99 0.49 -14.65 10.54
C ASP A 99 0.15 -13.50 9.58
N ALA A 100 1.16 -12.75 9.12
CA ALA A 100 0.98 -11.73 8.10
C ALA A 100 0.47 -12.32 6.77
N ARG A 101 0.93 -13.53 6.41
CA ARG A 101 0.46 -14.27 5.23
C ARG A 101 -0.98 -14.76 5.42
N LYS A 102 -1.32 -15.31 6.58
CA LYS A 102 -2.68 -15.77 6.90
C LYS A 102 -3.68 -14.62 6.87
N GLN A 103 -3.35 -13.50 7.48
CA GLN A 103 -4.18 -12.29 7.43
C GLN A 103 -4.36 -11.77 5.99
N SER A 104 -3.34 -11.86 5.14
CA SER A 104 -3.46 -11.50 3.73
C SER A 104 -4.31 -12.47 2.90
N LEU A 105 -4.42 -13.72 3.33
CA LEU A 105 -5.27 -14.75 2.73
C LEU A 105 -6.73 -14.58 3.16
N ASP A 106 -6.97 -14.16 4.41
CA ASP A 106 -8.31 -13.89 4.95
C ASP A 106 -9.00 -12.72 4.22
N ASP A 107 -8.22 -11.76 3.70
CA ASP A 107 -8.73 -10.67 2.84
C ASP A 107 -9.15 -11.13 1.43
N VAL A 108 -8.78 -12.34 1.00
CA VAL A 108 -9.12 -12.90 -0.32
C VAL A 108 -10.37 -13.77 -0.22
N GLY A 109 -11.54 -13.13 -0.34
CA GLY A 109 -12.79 -13.88 -0.51
C GLY A 109 -12.78 -14.70 -1.82
N PRO A 110 -13.49 -15.84 -1.91
CA PRO A 110 -13.61 -16.63 -3.14
C PRO A 110 -14.14 -15.82 -4.34
N ALA A 111 -14.89 -14.74 -4.10
CA ALA A 111 -15.36 -13.81 -5.12
C ALA A 111 -14.27 -12.85 -5.67
N ASP A 112 -13.18 -12.62 -4.92
CA ASP A 112 -12.09 -11.71 -5.28
C ASP A 112 -10.88 -12.44 -5.91
N ALA A 113 -11.00 -13.75 -6.15
CA ALA A 113 -9.92 -14.58 -6.70
C ALA A 113 -9.38 -14.11 -8.06
N ASN A 114 -10.15 -13.35 -8.83
CA ASN A 114 -9.75 -12.77 -10.12
C ASN A 114 -9.23 -11.33 -10.03
N ARG A 115 -9.27 -10.73 -8.83
CA ARG A 115 -8.90 -9.33 -8.55
C ARG A 115 -7.56 -9.22 -7.79
N VAL A 116 -6.75 -10.27 -7.88
CA VAL A 116 -5.45 -10.41 -7.21
C VAL A 116 -4.33 -9.77 -8.03
N PHE A 117 -3.42 -9.06 -7.34
CA PHE A 117 -2.30 -8.37 -7.98
C PHE A 117 -1.35 -9.32 -8.73
N TYR A 118 -1.07 -10.52 -8.20
CA TYR A 118 -0.16 -11.47 -8.84
C TYR A 118 -0.66 -12.01 -10.19
N LYS A 119 -1.97 -12.01 -10.47
CA LYS A 119 -2.53 -12.42 -11.77
C LYS A 119 -2.39 -11.35 -12.85
N LEU A 120 -2.05 -10.11 -12.49
CA LEU A 120 -1.86 -9.06 -13.48
C LEU A 120 -0.68 -9.38 -14.42
N PRO A 121 -0.80 -9.08 -15.72
CA PRO A 121 0.34 -9.13 -16.63
C PRO A 121 1.43 -8.16 -16.15
N VAL A 122 2.69 -8.53 -16.36
CA VAL A 122 3.87 -7.80 -15.84
C VAL A 122 3.84 -6.31 -16.20
N ARG A 123 3.42 -5.96 -17.42
CA ARG A 123 3.22 -4.57 -17.85
C ARG A 123 2.29 -3.76 -16.93
N LYS A 124 1.17 -4.35 -16.48
CA LYS A 124 0.24 -3.68 -15.56
C LYS A 124 0.84 -3.55 -14.16
N LYS A 125 1.60 -4.55 -13.70
CA LYS A 125 2.33 -4.47 -12.42
C LYS A 125 3.35 -3.33 -12.43
N ILE A 126 4.11 -3.20 -13.52
CA ILE A 126 5.08 -2.11 -13.70
C ILE A 126 4.36 -0.76 -13.67
N VAL A 127 3.23 -0.60 -14.35
CA VAL A 127 2.46 0.66 -14.30
C VAL A 127 1.99 0.98 -12.88
N VAL A 128 1.55 -0.02 -12.12
CA VAL A 128 1.19 0.19 -10.70
C VAL A 128 2.43 0.62 -9.91
N MET A 129 3.57 -0.05 -10.06
CA MET A 129 4.80 0.28 -9.33
C MET A 129 5.40 1.63 -9.72
N LEU A 130 5.30 2.06 -10.98
CA LEU A 130 5.79 3.36 -11.42
C LEU A 130 4.81 4.50 -11.12
N GLY A 131 3.55 4.18 -10.84
CA GLY A 131 2.50 5.16 -10.59
C GLY A 131 2.81 6.09 -9.42
N GLY A 132 3.38 5.56 -8.32
CA GLY A 132 3.79 6.35 -7.16
C GLY A 132 4.89 7.38 -7.49
N PRO A 133 6.07 6.94 -7.98
CA PRO A 133 7.13 7.85 -8.42
C PRO A 133 6.66 8.88 -9.45
N THR A 134 5.84 8.46 -10.42
CA THR A 134 5.29 9.35 -11.44
C THR A 134 4.42 10.44 -10.81
N MET A 135 3.61 10.12 -9.81
CA MET A 135 2.79 11.12 -9.11
C MET A 135 3.67 12.15 -8.39
N ASN A 136 4.78 11.74 -7.78
CA ASN A 136 5.71 12.68 -7.16
C ASN A 136 6.39 13.59 -8.18
N LEU A 137 6.74 13.07 -9.36
CA LEU A 137 7.29 13.90 -10.44
C LEU A 137 6.27 14.92 -10.94
N LEU A 138 5.00 14.54 -11.07
CA LEU A 138 3.92 15.47 -11.40
C LEU A 138 3.72 16.52 -10.31
N PHE A 139 3.72 16.10 -9.05
CA PHE A 139 3.61 17.01 -7.91
C PHE A 139 4.77 18.02 -7.89
N ALA A 140 6.00 17.55 -8.08
CA ALA A 140 7.17 18.41 -8.19
C ALA A 140 7.02 19.39 -9.37
N PHE A 141 6.64 18.90 -10.56
CA PHE A 141 6.43 19.76 -11.73
C PHE A 141 5.40 20.87 -11.49
N VAL A 142 4.27 20.54 -10.86
CA VAL A 142 3.24 21.52 -10.49
C VAL A 142 3.79 22.55 -9.49
N LEU A 143 4.50 22.11 -8.45
CA LEU A 143 5.12 23.03 -7.49
C LEU A 143 6.12 23.97 -8.15
N PHE A 144 6.98 23.46 -9.03
CA PHE A 144 7.96 24.27 -9.77
C PHE A 144 7.34 25.19 -10.82
N THR A 145 6.13 24.91 -11.29
CA THR A 145 5.43 25.79 -12.24
C THR A 145 4.71 26.94 -11.54
N ILE A 146 4.27 26.72 -10.29
CA ILE A 146 3.52 27.71 -9.50
C ILE A 146 4.46 28.68 -8.77
N MET A 147 5.66 28.21 -8.41
CA MET A 147 6.71 29.00 -7.73
C MET A 147 7.55 29.78 -8.74
#